data_AF-A0A7C3EWQ8-F1
#
_entry.id   AF-A0A7C3EWQ8-F1
#
_cell.length_a   1.000
_cell.length_b   1.000
_cell.length_c   1.000
_cell.angle_alpha   90.00
_cell.angle_beta   90.00
_cell.angle_gamma   90.00
#
_symmetry.space_group_name_H-M   'P 1'
#
loop_
_entity.id
_entity.type
_entity.pdbx_description
1 polymer ?
#
loop_
_entity_poly.entity_id
_entity_poly.type
_entity_poly.pdbx_seq_one_letter_code
_entity_poly.pdbx_strand_id
1 'polypeptide(L)'
;IEASALNLHNPTFREAVDFLEKDRTDANEYVEGEYVCSHFAADVNNNAEKQGIRCALVDVRFPSSGHAIIAFDTTDEGMVYFDPISDERVRPVVGKRYWKCIEPKPGYVYEKPSFNDTIEDIVVIW
;
A
#
# COMPACT_ATOMS: atom_id res chain seq x y z
N ILE A 1 -7.83 12.36 -26.69
CA ILE A 1 -6.52 12.01 -26.10
C ILE A 1 -6.62 10.53 -25.84
N GLU A 2 -6.08 9.70 -26.73
CA GLU A 2 -5.95 8.28 -26.43
C GLU A 2 -4.92 8.18 -25.31
N ALA A 3 -5.35 7.72 -24.14
CA ALA A 3 -4.42 7.18 -23.18
C ALA A 3 -3.71 6.05 -23.92
N SER A 4 -2.43 6.23 -24.28
CA SER A 4 -1.62 5.09 -24.67
C SER A 4 -1.74 4.12 -23.51
N ALA A 5 -2.32 2.94 -23.75
CA ALA A 5 -2.31 1.89 -22.75
C ALA A 5 -0.85 1.72 -22.33
N LEU A 6 -0.49 2.18 -21.14
CA LEU A 6 0.76 1.78 -20.55
C LEU A 6 0.66 0.25 -20.50
N ASN A 7 1.53 -0.43 -21.24
CA ASN A 7 1.71 -1.87 -21.05
C ASN A 7 2.41 -2.04 -19.70
N LEU A 8 1.67 -1.84 -18.62
CA LEU A 8 2.14 -2.07 -17.27
C LEU A 8 2.37 -3.57 -17.09
N HIS A 9 3.50 -3.95 -16.53
CA HIS A 9 3.78 -5.35 -16.21
C HIS A 9 3.57 -5.61 -14.72
N ASN A 10 3.12 -6.83 -14.43
CA ASN A 10 3.15 -7.37 -13.08
C ASN A 10 4.63 -7.59 -12.68
N PRO A 11 5.12 -6.98 -11.58
CA PRO A 11 6.52 -7.11 -11.19
C PRO A 11 6.82 -8.49 -10.59
N THR A 12 8.09 -8.81 -10.37
CA THR A 12 8.46 -9.82 -9.35
C THR A 12 8.36 -9.22 -7.95
N PHE A 13 8.30 -10.03 -6.89
CA PHE A 13 8.34 -9.52 -5.52
C PHE A 13 9.59 -8.68 -5.29
N ARG A 14 10.75 -9.13 -5.78
CA ARG A 14 12.00 -8.39 -5.69
C ARG A 14 11.93 -7.04 -6.40
N GLU A 15 11.37 -6.99 -7.60
CA GLU A 15 11.21 -5.74 -8.34
C GLU A 15 10.28 -4.75 -7.65
N ALA A 16 9.20 -5.22 -7.02
CA ALA A 16 8.31 -4.38 -6.22
C ALA A 16 9.05 -3.78 -5.00
N VAL A 17 9.86 -4.57 -4.30
CA VAL A 17 10.69 -4.08 -3.18
C VAL A 17 11.76 -3.11 -3.66
N ASP A 18 12.49 -3.45 -4.73
CA ASP A 18 13.52 -2.58 -5.33
C ASP A 18 12.94 -1.25 -5.85
N PHE A 19 11.66 -1.23 -6.22
CA PHE A 19 10.91 -0.03 -6.58
C PHE A 19 10.61 0.82 -5.33
N LEU A 20 10.01 0.22 -4.29
CA LEU A 20 9.68 0.93 -3.05
C LEU A 20 10.92 1.54 -2.38
N GLU A 21 12.05 0.83 -2.36
CA GLU A 21 13.31 1.35 -1.81
C GLU A 21 13.86 2.60 -2.53
N LYS A 22 13.45 2.85 -3.78
CA LYS A 22 13.89 4.00 -4.59
C LYS A 22 12.84 5.10 -4.63
N ASP A 23 11.58 4.74 -4.53
CA ASP A 23 10.50 5.69 -4.31
C ASP A 23 10.75 6.42 -2.98
N ARG A 24 10.37 7.69 -2.89
CA ARG A 24 10.62 8.51 -1.69
C ARG A 24 9.33 9.05 -1.09
N THR A 25 8.19 8.44 -1.43
CA THR A 25 6.88 8.85 -0.92
C THR A 25 6.79 8.65 0.59
N ASP A 26 7.45 7.62 1.13
CA ASP A 26 7.59 7.35 2.57
C ASP A 26 8.29 8.49 3.34
N ALA A 27 9.05 9.35 2.66
CA ALA A 27 9.72 10.50 3.25
C ALA A 27 8.83 11.76 3.34
N ASN A 28 7.61 11.72 2.79
CA ASN A 28 6.66 12.83 2.88
C ASN A 28 6.06 12.93 4.29
N GLU A 29 5.72 14.15 4.72
CA GLU A 29 5.04 14.37 5.99
C GLU A 29 3.54 14.07 5.86
N TYR A 30 3.00 13.30 6.79
CA TYR A 30 1.56 13.10 6.90
C TYR A 30 0.90 14.36 7.47
N VAL A 31 0.02 15.00 6.69
CA VAL A 31 -0.69 16.22 7.09
C VAL A 31 -2.19 15.96 7.06
N GLU A 32 -2.79 15.88 8.25
CA GLU A 32 -4.23 15.62 8.38
C GLU A 32 -5.06 16.66 7.61
N GLY A 33 -5.97 16.19 6.76
CA GLY A 33 -6.82 17.04 5.91
C GLY A 33 -6.15 17.57 4.63
N GLU A 34 -4.84 17.38 4.44
CA GLU A 34 -4.11 17.85 3.25
C GLU A 34 -3.36 16.74 2.51
N TYR A 35 -2.56 15.94 3.21
CA TYR A 35 -1.74 14.86 2.66
C TYR A 35 -1.80 13.62 3.57
N VAL A 36 -2.83 12.82 3.32
CA VAL A 36 -3.18 11.62 4.12
C VAL A 36 -2.91 10.33 3.35
N CYS A 37 -3.21 9.16 3.94
CA CYS A 37 -2.89 7.83 3.40
C CYS A 37 -3.26 7.63 1.92
N SER A 38 -4.40 8.17 1.48
CA SER A 38 -4.82 8.09 0.07
C SER A 38 -3.88 8.81 -0.90
N HIS A 39 -3.23 9.90 -0.45
CA HIS A 39 -2.25 10.65 -1.26
C HIS A 39 -0.94 9.87 -1.37
N PHE A 40 -0.43 9.31 -0.26
CA PHE A 40 0.72 8.41 -0.29
C PHE A 40 0.49 7.23 -1.24
N ALA A 41 -0.65 6.54 -1.10
CA ALA A 41 -1.00 5.41 -1.95
C ALA A 41 -1.08 5.80 -3.44
N ALA A 42 -1.69 6.95 -3.74
CA ALA A 42 -1.78 7.47 -5.10
C ALA A 42 -0.41 7.84 -5.68
N ASP A 43 0.47 8.46 -4.90
CA ASP A 43 1.81 8.85 -5.35
C ASP A 43 2.69 7.63 -5.65
N VAL A 44 2.70 6.64 -4.76
CA VAL A 44 3.40 5.36 -5.00
C VAL A 44 2.85 4.68 -6.26
N ASN A 45 1.53 4.62 -6.42
CA ASN A 45 0.88 4.03 -7.58
C ASN A 45 1.31 4.74 -8.89
N ASN A 46 1.19 6.07 -8.93
CA ASN A 46 1.59 6.90 -10.08
C ASN A 46 3.09 6.76 -10.40
N ASN A 47 3.95 6.63 -9.38
CA ASN A 47 5.39 6.48 -9.57
C ASN A 47 5.76 5.09 -10.09
N ALA A 48 5.03 4.05 -9.67
CA ALA A 48 5.17 2.70 -10.22
C ALA A 48 4.78 2.69 -11.71
N GLU A 49 3.65 3.31 -12.06
CA GLU A 49 3.18 3.39 -13.44
C GLU A 49 4.17 4.11 -14.36
N LYS A 50 4.79 5.20 -13.90
CA LYS A 50 5.86 5.90 -14.64
C LYS A 50 7.07 5.01 -14.96
N GLN A 51 7.26 3.93 -14.19
CA GLN A 51 8.30 2.93 -14.39
C GLN A 51 7.79 1.68 -15.12
N GLY A 52 6.54 1.67 -15.58
CA GLY A 52 5.90 0.54 -16.23
C GLY A 52 5.41 -0.55 -15.27
N ILE A 53 5.48 -0.34 -13.96
CA ILE A 53 5.09 -1.34 -12.96
C ILE A 53 3.60 -1.21 -12.66
N ARG A 54 2.86 -2.33 -12.75
CA ARG A 54 1.44 -2.39 -12.40
C ARG A 54 1.27 -2.42 -10.88
N CYS A 55 0.71 -1.35 -10.33
CA CYS A 55 0.40 -1.20 -8.91
C CYS A 55 -1.12 -1.04 -8.72
N ALA A 56 -1.68 -1.57 -7.64
CA ALA A 56 -3.07 -1.38 -7.25
C ALA A 56 -3.15 -0.41 -6.06
N LEU A 57 -4.22 0.38 -6.03
CA LEU A 57 -4.71 1.00 -4.80
C LEU A 57 -5.56 -0.01 -4.04
N VAL A 58 -5.47 -0.03 -2.72
CA VAL A 58 -6.25 -0.93 -1.88
C VAL A 58 -6.95 -0.14 -0.78
N ASP A 59 -8.27 -0.19 -0.77
CA ASP A 59 -9.13 0.38 0.26
C ASP A 59 -9.39 -0.68 1.33
N VAL A 60 -8.75 -0.53 2.49
CA VAL A 60 -8.95 -1.36 3.68
C VAL A 60 -9.98 -0.69 4.57
N ARG A 61 -11.13 -1.33 4.76
CA ARG A 61 -12.26 -0.72 5.48
C ARG A 61 -12.33 -1.18 6.92
N PHE A 62 -12.58 -0.23 7.82
CA PHE A 62 -12.81 -0.44 9.25
C PHE A 62 -14.23 0.02 9.62
N PRO A 63 -14.75 -0.31 10.82
CA PRO A 63 -16.13 0.03 11.21
C PRO A 63 -16.50 1.51 11.15
N SER A 64 -15.53 2.41 11.32
CA SER A 64 -15.77 3.87 11.37
C SER A 64 -14.72 4.70 10.61
N SER A 65 -13.84 4.04 9.86
CA SER A 65 -12.73 4.66 9.12
C SER A 65 -12.22 3.68 8.06
N GLY A 66 -11.11 4.01 7.41
CA GLY A 66 -10.41 3.11 6.50
C GLY A 66 -8.95 3.47 6.41
N HIS A 67 -8.20 2.71 5.61
CA HIS A 67 -6.82 2.98 5.30
C HIS A 67 -6.54 2.63 3.84
N ALA A 68 -5.84 3.52 3.15
CA ALA A 68 -5.42 3.30 1.77
C ALA A 68 -4.00 2.73 1.77
N ILE A 69 -3.82 1.57 1.16
CA ILE A 69 -2.53 0.92 0.97
C ILE A 69 -2.30 0.61 -0.51
N ILE A 70 -1.14 0.05 -0.85
CA ILE A 70 -0.83 -0.38 -2.21
C ILE A 70 -0.59 -1.89 -2.30
N ALA A 71 -0.77 -2.44 -3.49
CA ALA A 71 -0.50 -3.85 -3.74
C ALA A 71 0.08 -4.11 -5.13
N PHE A 72 0.82 -5.20 -5.23
CA PHE A 72 1.36 -5.71 -6.49
C PHE A 72 0.90 -7.15 -6.70
N ASP A 73 0.41 -7.47 -7.89
CA ASP A 73 0.16 -8.85 -8.32
C ASP A 73 1.47 -9.41 -8.86
N THR A 74 2.31 -9.94 -7.96
CA THR A 74 3.66 -10.35 -8.33
C THR A 74 3.64 -11.68 -9.10
N THR A 75 4.56 -11.81 -10.04
CA THR A 75 4.65 -13.01 -10.90
C THR A 75 5.13 -14.27 -10.16
N ASP A 76 5.71 -14.13 -8.98
CA ASP A 76 6.36 -15.19 -8.20
C ASP A 76 5.78 -15.40 -6.79
N GLU A 77 5.18 -14.39 -6.15
CA GLU A 77 4.51 -14.52 -4.83
C GLU A 77 2.99 -14.27 -4.86
N GLY A 78 2.43 -13.92 -6.02
CA GLY A 78 1.03 -13.48 -6.14
C GLY A 78 0.81 -12.10 -5.51
N MET A 79 -0.39 -11.85 -4.98
CA MET A 79 -0.72 -10.56 -4.38
C MET A 79 0.09 -10.28 -3.10
N VAL A 80 0.81 -9.15 -3.09
CA VAL A 80 1.52 -8.62 -1.93
C VAL A 80 1.09 -7.19 -1.65
N TYR A 81 1.06 -6.79 -0.38
CA TYR A 81 0.55 -5.49 0.07
C TYR A 81 1.61 -4.76 0.88
N PHE A 82 1.64 -3.43 0.77
CA PHE A 82 2.58 -2.56 1.49
C PHE A 82 1.88 -1.31 1.98
N ASP A 83 2.30 -0.81 3.13
CA ASP A 83 1.84 0.47 3.65
C ASP A 83 2.67 1.61 3.03
N PRO A 84 2.08 2.50 2.21
CA PRO A 84 2.83 3.49 1.44
C PRO A 84 3.39 4.63 2.31
N ILE A 85 3.04 4.69 3.59
CA ILE A 85 3.60 5.67 4.54
C ILE A 85 4.93 5.18 5.11
N SER A 86 5.15 3.85 5.15
CA SER A 86 6.30 3.25 5.85
C SER A 86 7.13 2.26 5.02
N ASP A 87 6.64 1.89 3.84
CA ASP A 87 7.09 0.80 2.97
C ASP A 87 7.06 -0.60 3.61
N GLU A 88 6.43 -0.74 4.77
CA GLU A 88 6.36 -2.02 5.45
C GLU A 88 5.36 -2.94 4.77
N ARG A 89 5.74 -4.23 4.66
CA ARG A 89 4.85 -5.25 4.13
C ARG A 89 3.67 -5.44 5.06
N VAL A 90 2.48 -5.61 4.49
CA VAL A 90 1.25 -5.86 5.24
C VAL A 90 0.62 -7.15 4.73
N ARG A 91 0.04 -7.95 5.62
CA ARG A 91 -0.76 -9.12 5.29
C ARG A 91 -2.19 -8.95 5.81
N PRO A 92 -2.99 -8.05 5.20
CA PRO A 92 -4.32 -7.75 5.70
C PRO A 92 -5.22 -8.98 5.62
N VAL A 93 -5.98 -9.24 6.68
CA VAL A 93 -6.93 -10.36 6.76
C VAL A 93 -8.23 -9.85 7.37
N VAL A 94 -9.34 -10.03 6.66
CA VAL A 94 -10.68 -9.70 7.16
C VAL A 94 -10.91 -10.36 8.53
N GLY A 95 -11.45 -9.58 9.48
CA GLY A 95 -11.65 -9.97 10.87
C GLY A 95 -10.44 -9.79 11.79
N LYS A 96 -9.24 -9.49 11.26
CA LYS A 96 -8.06 -9.14 12.07
C LYS A 96 -7.91 -7.64 12.22
N ARG A 97 -7.11 -7.25 13.22
CA ARG A 97 -6.68 -5.87 13.45
C ARG A 97 -5.60 -5.49 12.45
N TYR A 98 -5.75 -4.38 11.74
CA TYR A 98 -4.78 -3.92 10.75
C TYR A 98 -3.38 -3.74 11.35
N TRP A 99 -3.24 -3.12 12.52
CA TRP A 99 -1.93 -2.91 13.16
C TRP A 99 -1.18 -4.20 13.49
N LYS A 100 -1.89 -5.34 13.58
CA LYS A 100 -1.30 -6.68 13.79
C LYS A 100 -0.93 -7.40 12.48
N CYS A 101 -1.31 -6.83 11.35
CA CYS A 101 -1.06 -7.39 10.02
C CYS A 101 0.20 -6.79 9.37
N ILE A 102 0.78 -5.74 9.96
CA ILE A 102 2.00 -5.10 9.51
C ILE A 102 3.20 -5.97 9.91
N GLU A 103 4.17 -6.13 9.00
CA GLU A 103 5.47 -6.74 9.26
C GLU A 103 6.48 -5.61 9.60
N PRO A 104 6.66 -5.28 10.89
CA PRO A 104 7.45 -4.13 11.28
C PRO A 104 8.92 -4.32 10.94
N LYS A 105 9.60 -3.20 10.65
CA LYS A 105 11.06 -3.14 10.57
C LYS A 105 11.69 -3.67 11.88
N PRO A 106 12.88 -4.29 11.82
CA PRO A 106 13.53 -4.84 13.01
C PRO A 106 13.66 -3.81 14.13
N GLY A 107 13.14 -4.14 15.32
CA GLY A 107 13.18 -3.28 16.50
C GLY A 107 12.01 -2.28 16.62
N TYR A 108 11.12 -2.22 15.63
CA TYR A 108 9.88 -1.45 15.72
C TYR A 108 8.72 -2.30 16.22
N VAL A 109 7.83 -1.70 17.02
CA VAL A 109 6.62 -2.34 17.54
C VAL A 109 5.47 -1.36 17.36
N TYR A 110 4.44 -1.77 16.61
CA TYR A 110 3.21 -1.00 16.51
C TYR A 110 2.43 -1.04 17.81
N GLU A 111 2.04 0.15 18.29
CA GLU A 111 1.12 0.27 19.40
C GLU A 111 -0.32 0.03 18.93
N LYS A 112 -1.15 -0.47 19.84
CA LYS A 112 -2.57 -0.63 19.57
C LYS A 112 -3.21 0.76 19.36
N PRO A 113 -3.88 1.02 18.22
CA PRO A 113 -4.55 2.29 17.99
C PRO A 113 -5.71 2.50 18.97
N SER A 114 -6.07 3.76 19.20
CA SER A 114 -7.20 4.15 20.06
C SER A 114 -8.57 3.82 19.44
N PHE A 115 -8.62 3.65 18.12
CA PHE A 115 -9.84 3.35 17.36
C PHE A 115 -9.93 1.87 16.96
N ASN A 116 -11.10 1.48 16.45
CA ASN A 116 -11.33 0.11 16.01
C ASN A 116 -10.86 -0.10 14.55
N ASP A 117 -9.66 -0.64 14.36
CA ASP A 117 -9.09 -1.00 13.05
C ASP A 117 -9.29 -2.48 12.66
N THR A 118 -10.41 -3.09 13.07
CA THR A 118 -10.75 -4.44 12.59
C THR A 118 -11.09 -4.36 11.11
N ILE A 119 -10.39 -5.11 10.27
CA ILE A 119 -10.61 -5.12 8.83
C ILE A 119 -11.96 -5.79 8.54
N GLU A 120 -12.90 -5.03 7.99
CA GLU A 120 -14.23 -5.53 7.58
C GLU A 120 -14.27 -5.92 6.10
N ASP A 121 -13.50 -5.22 5.26
CA ASP A 121 -13.46 -5.43 3.81
C ASP A 121 -12.10 -4.98 3.25
N ILE A 122 -11.72 -5.55 2.11
CA ILE A 122 -10.49 -5.22 1.37
C ILE A 122 -10.87 -5.11 -0.11
N VAL A 123 -10.81 -3.90 -0.65
CA VAL A 123 -11.14 -3.64 -2.07
C VAL A 123 -9.86 -3.30 -2.82
N VAL A 124 -9.51 -4.11 -3.82
CA VAL A 124 -8.36 -3.88 -4.71
C VAL A 124 -8.84 -3.15 -5.97
N ILE A 125 -8.17 -2.05 -6.31
CA ILE A 125 -8.49 -1.14 -7.41
C ILE A 125 -7.28 -1.06 -8.34
N TRP A 126 -7.51 -1.32 -9.63
CA TRP A 126 -6.51 -1.32 -10.69
C TRP A 126 -6.75 -0.21 -11.70
#